data_AF-A0A5N7DM50-F1
#
_entry.id   AF-A0A5N7DM50-F1
#
_cell.length_a   1.000
_cell.length_b   1.000
_cell.length_c   1.000
_cell.angle_alpha   90.00
_cell.angle_beta   90.00
_cell.angle_gamma   90.00
#
_symmetry.space_group_name_H-M   'P 1'
#
loop_
_entity.id
_entity.type
_entity.pdbx_description
1 polymer ?
#
loop_
_entity_poly.entity_id
_entity_poly.type
_entity_poly.pdbx_seq_one_letter_code
_entity_poly.pdbx_strand_id
1 'polypeptide(L)'
;MLLILEYDVTLIFPDDNWGNVQRLPTEKERQRSGGIGLYYHFDYVGRPKSWKWQNNNNLPKVYKELSQAYERGADRVWVINVGDIKPMEIPLSFALDLALDTSRFDFDTIPLYLKALATRDLGDKYSEQIASALMEYSHLAGLRKFEMLEPTTYSIVNFREAGQVLDQWRKLATKAQEIQQSLPSERHNACYHLLTYPATAGFNYYQTILGQGKNRQYSFERRNSANMVAGEVLEYFEEDHDLTLEYDNLANGKWEGIMSTPKFDMGIADWRPSSCDVVANLSYVQLRQDFDYAFGNLGIYVEQSLSAYRQGRICGSINPSLPTEEGFSPVLPLMDPYGPKSRLIELFHRGDHRKPLKWSISTPYSWVQISQTSGILSKEHPEEHLEVSIDWPAVPTNFTETIQLHVECQPSPPYFDLIHIPIRNHRVPTNFTGFPESGGFVSMEGPHFQRSSSDTVSFKHIPYLGSRARSGSVALRPYVQARESEEGAKSALAEYDFYLFNSTKSFNLTVYINGALDTDPNLPMKFSLSIDGQEANFTRLLAEPEEAGDTPPGWTEAVADQVWTRDIEIAALEQGPHILDWAVNSPEVYLEKIILALEGQLDSYLGPPESALVG
;
A
#
# COMPACT_ATOMS: atom_id res chain seq x y z
N MET A 1 -1.23 32.94 -31.92
CA MET A 1 0.03 33.70 -31.75
C MET A 1 1.15 32.68 -31.72
N LEU A 2 2.07 32.67 -32.69
CA LEU A 2 3.23 31.76 -32.65
C LEU A 2 4.23 32.34 -31.65
N LEU A 3 4.48 31.64 -30.55
CA LEU A 3 5.54 31.98 -29.60
C LEU A 3 6.88 31.59 -30.25
N ILE A 4 7.73 32.56 -30.57
CA ILE A 4 9.08 32.30 -31.07
C ILE A 4 10.03 32.41 -29.89
N LEU A 5 10.66 31.29 -29.51
CA LEU A 5 11.67 31.23 -28.45
C LEU A 5 13.07 31.18 -29.08
N GLU A 6 13.96 32.04 -28.59
CA GLU A 6 15.37 32.09 -29.00
C GLU A 6 16.04 30.73 -28.80
N TYR A 7 16.91 30.32 -29.74
CA TYR A 7 17.38 28.93 -29.83
C TYR A 7 18.43 28.54 -28.76
N ASP A 8 19.11 29.54 -28.22
CA ASP A 8 20.16 29.47 -27.20
C ASP A 8 19.64 29.56 -25.76
N VAL A 9 18.37 29.90 -25.57
CA VAL A 9 17.71 29.85 -24.25
C VAL A 9 17.42 28.39 -23.87
N THR A 10 17.94 27.98 -22.71
CA THR A 10 17.60 26.69 -22.06
C THR A 10 16.12 26.69 -21.67
N LEU A 11 15.39 25.68 -22.11
CA LEU A 11 14.00 25.47 -21.64
C LEU A 11 14.03 24.62 -20.38
N ILE A 12 13.38 25.07 -19.31
CA ILE A 12 13.24 24.29 -18.07
C ILE A 12 11.86 23.66 -18.05
N PHE A 13 11.80 22.33 -18.06
CA PHE A 13 10.55 21.61 -17.89
C PHE A 13 10.37 21.23 -16.42
N PRO A 14 9.21 21.52 -15.82
CA PRO A 14 8.94 21.14 -14.44
C PRO A 14 8.36 19.72 -14.33
N ASP A 15 8.48 19.13 -13.15
CA ASP A 15 7.56 18.11 -12.69
C ASP A 15 6.21 18.72 -12.29
N ASP A 16 5.27 17.88 -11.88
CA ASP A 16 3.93 18.27 -11.40
C ASP A 16 3.91 18.76 -9.95
N ASN A 17 5.07 19.10 -9.40
CA ASN A 17 5.33 19.39 -7.98
C ASN A 17 5.23 18.18 -7.04
N TRP A 18 5.05 16.97 -7.57
CA TRP A 18 4.92 15.74 -6.80
C TRP A 18 5.88 14.65 -7.30
N GLY A 19 6.88 15.03 -8.09
CA GLY A 19 7.89 14.12 -8.61
C GLY A 19 7.46 13.32 -9.83
N ASN A 20 6.48 13.78 -10.61
CA ASN A 20 6.20 13.25 -11.96
C ASN A 20 6.54 14.30 -13.01
N VAL A 21 7.52 14.01 -13.87
CA VAL A 21 7.94 14.93 -14.93
C VAL A 21 6.78 15.16 -15.90
N GLN A 22 6.39 16.41 -16.13
CA GLN A 22 5.23 16.72 -16.98
C GLN A 22 5.56 16.57 -18.47
N ARG A 23 6.81 16.84 -18.84
CA ARG A 23 7.23 16.98 -20.24
C ARG A 23 8.72 16.72 -20.40
N LEU A 24 9.10 15.99 -21.45
CA LEU A 24 10.51 15.74 -21.82
C LEU A 24 10.73 15.95 -23.31
N PRO A 25 11.83 16.55 -23.76
CA PRO A 25 11.92 17.13 -25.10
C PRO A 25 11.69 16.09 -26.20
N THR A 26 11.00 16.51 -27.25
CA THR A 26 10.90 15.78 -28.53
C THR A 26 12.25 15.76 -29.22
N GLU A 27 12.42 14.89 -30.20
CA GLU A 27 13.67 14.80 -30.97
C GLU A 27 14.06 16.15 -31.62
N LYS A 28 13.07 16.93 -32.07
CA LYS A 28 13.32 18.27 -32.61
C LYS A 28 13.80 19.27 -31.56
N GLU A 29 13.25 19.22 -30.35
CA GLU A 29 13.61 20.13 -29.25
C GLU A 29 14.98 19.81 -28.67
N ARG A 30 15.40 18.54 -28.68
CA ARG A 30 16.75 18.13 -28.26
C ARG A 30 17.86 18.81 -29.05
N GLN A 31 17.60 19.19 -30.30
CA GLN A 31 18.59 19.84 -31.17
C GLN A 31 18.84 21.31 -30.80
N ARG A 32 18.05 21.90 -29.89
CA ARG A 32 18.21 23.30 -29.46
C ARG A 32 19.57 23.54 -28.82
N SER A 33 20.27 24.59 -29.25
CA SER A 33 21.62 24.91 -28.73
C SER A 33 21.62 25.28 -27.24
N GLY A 34 20.52 25.87 -26.77
CA GLY A 34 20.30 26.15 -25.35
C GLY A 34 20.11 24.91 -24.47
N GLY A 35 19.83 23.75 -25.08
CA GLY A 35 19.52 22.52 -24.35
C GLY A 35 18.21 22.60 -23.56
N ILE A 36 17.97 21.57 -22.75
CA ILE A 36 16.77 21.41 -21.94
C ILE A 36 17.20 21.06 -20.51
N GLY A 37 16.55 21.69 -19.55
CA GLY A 37 16.74 21.42 -18.12
C GLY A 37 15.46 20.94 -17.45
N LEU A 38 15.61 20.56 -16.18
CA LEU A 38 14.55 20.01 -15.34
C LEU A 38 14.43 20.82 -14.05
N TYR A 39 13.20 21.07 -13.61
CA TYR A 39 12.89 21.51 -12.26
C TYR A 39 12.08 20.41 -11.55
N TYR A 40 12.59 19.88 -10.44
CA TYR A 40 12.04 18.70 -9.75
C TYR A 40 11.81 18.98 -8.26
N HIS A 41 10.83 18.32 -7.64
CA HIS A 41 10.48 18.55 -6.23
C HIS A 41 10.81 17.37 -5.32
N PHE A 42 11.51 17.67 -4.22
CA PHE A 42 11.62 16.84 -3.01
C PHE A 42 10.90 17.45 -1.80
N ASP A 43 10.24 18.60 -1.97
CA ASP A 43 9.37 19.27 -1.00
C ASP A 43 8.40 20.17 -1.77
N TYR A 44 7.17 20.42 -1.27
CA TYR A 44 6.23 21.30 -1.96
C TYR A 44 5.19 21.97 -1.06
N VAL A 45 4.86 23.21 -1.44
CA VAL A 45 3.79 24.03 -0.84
C VAL A 45 2.74 24.32 -1.89
N GLY A 46 1.61 23.62 -1.83
CA GLY A 46 0.52 23.81 -2.78
C GLY A 46 -0.46 22.64 -2.81
N ARG A 47 -1.16 22.48 -3.93
CA ARG A 47 -2.25 21.51 -4.11
C ARG A 47 -1.75 20.14 -4.60
N PRO A 48 -2.46 19.04 -4.30
CA PRO A 48 -3.66 18.97 -3.45
C PRO A 48 -3.39 19.21 -1.96
N LYS A 49 -2.21 18.87 -1.45
CA LYS A 49 -1.77 19.12 -0.07
C LYS A 49 -0.28 19.41 -0.03
N SER A 50 0.13 20.38 0.78
CA SER A 50 1.55 20.64 1.00
C SER A 50 2.17 19.45 1.73
N TRP A 51 3.37 19.04 1.33
CA TRP A 51 4.13 17.98 1.96
C TRP A 51 5.52 18.52 2.30
N LYS A 52 5.73 18.76 3.59
CA LYS A 52 6.80 19.63 4.12
C LYS A 52 7.54 19.05 5.31
N TRP A 53 6.97 18.06 5.99
CA TRP A 53 7.48 17.65 7.28
C TRP A 53 8.73 16.77 7.16
N GLN A 54 8.62 15.68 6.39
CA GLN A 54 9.67 14.66 6.32
C GLN A 54 9.92 14.19 4.89
N ASN A 55 11.02 13.45 4.68
CA ASN A 55 11.33 12.86 3.39
C ASN A 55 10.22 11.91 2.92
N ASN A 56 9.55 12.32 1.86
CA ASN A 56 8.45 11.60 1.23
C ASN A 56 8.84 10.99 -0.14
N ASN A 57 10.15 10.89 -0.42
CA ASN A 57 10.66 10.56 -1.76
C ASN A 57 11.07 9.09 -1.86
N ASN A 58 10.36 8.34 -2.71
CA ASN A 58 10.71 6.96 -3.06
C ASN A 58 11.90 6.97 -4.04
N LEU A 59 13.07 6.46 -3.63
CA LEU A 59 14.29 6.51 -4.43
C LEU A 59 14.18 5.81 -5.79
N PRO A 60 13.56 4.63 -5.92
CA PRO A 60 13.28 4.04 -7.23
C PRO A 60 12.47 4.95 -8.15
N LYS A 61 11.46 5.66 -7.62
CA LYS A 61 10.67 6.65 -8.37
C LYS A 61 11.52 7.86 -8.78
N VAL A 62 12.35 8.37 -7.88
CA VAL A 62 13.30 9.46 -8.19
C VAL A 62 14.25 9.02 -9.31
N TYR A 63 14.83 7.83 -9.21
CA TYR A 63 15.68 7.27 -10.27
C TYR A 63 14.93 7.19 -11.59
N LYS A 64 13.73 6.60 -11.60
CA LYS A 64 12.87 6.46 -12.79
C LYS A 64 12.70 7.78 -13.53
N GLU A 65 12.36 8.85 -12.83
CA GLU A 65 12.05 10.14 -13.44
C GLU A 65 13.32 10.87 -13.92
N LEU A 66 14.36 10.91 -13.10
CA LEU A 66 15.60 11.60 -13.43
C LEU A 66 16.40 10.87 -14.52
N SER A 67 16.44 9.52 -14.48
CA SER A 67 17.10 8.73 -15.53
C SER A 67 16.40 8.92 -16.87
N GLN A 68 15.05 8.91 -16.89
CA GLN A 68 14.29 9.18 -18.11
C GLN A 68 14.50 10.61 -18.61
N ALA A 69 14.58 11.60 -17.71
CA ALA A 69 14.88 12.97 -18.11
C ALA A 69 16.24 13.07 -18.82
N TYR A 70 17.26 12.40 -18.28
CA TYR A 70 18.58 12.31 -18.91
C TYR A 70 18.55 11.56 -20.24
N GLU A 71 17.99 10.35 -20.28
CA GLU A 71 17.84 9.55 -21.51
C GLU A 71 17.05 10.30 -22.59
N ARG A 72 16.17 11.21 -22.16
CA ARG A 72 15.38 12.05 -23.04
C ARG A 72 16.07 13.35 -23.44
N GLY A 73 17.29 13.66 -22.98
CA GLY A 73 18.05 14.85 -23.36
C GLY A 73 17.70 16.13 -22.59
N ALA A 74 17.10 16.00 -21.41
CA ALA A 74 16.97 17.10 -20.44
C ALA A 74 18.17 17.10 -19.49
N ASP A 75 19.37 17.32 -20.05
CA ASP A 75 20.67 17.13 -19.39
C ASP A 75 21.45 18.43 -19.15
N ARG A 76 20.87 19.60 -19.48
CA ARG A 76 21.59 20.87 -19.40
C ARG A 76 21.75 21.39 -17.98
N VAL A 77 20.67 21.32 -17.20
CA VAL A 77 20.62 21.79 -15.81
C VAL A 77 19.47 21.12 -15.07
N TRP A 78 19.73 20.60 -13.89
CA TRP A 78 18.70 20.14 -12.96
C TRP A 78 18.65 21.06 -11.74
N VAL A 79 17.47 21.58 -11.45
CA VAL A 79 17.18 22.36 -10.25
C VAL A 79 16.22 21.55 -9.40
N ILE A 80 16.58 21.30 -8.13
CA ILE A 80 15.79 20.46 -7.24
C ILE A 80 15.33 21.30 -6.06
N ASN A 81 14.01 21.40 -5.86
CA ASN A 81 13.44 21.98 -4.66
C ASN A 81 13.60 20.99 -3.51
N VAL A 82 14.33 21.38 -2.47
CA VAL A 82 14.61 20.55 -1.27
C VAL A 82 14.02 21.12 0.01
N GLY A 83 13.10 22.09 -0.12
CA GLY A 83 12.50 22.77 1.02
C GLY A 83 13.56 23.32 1.97
N ASP A 84 13.50 22.88 3.21
CA ASP A 84 14.37 23.28 4.32
C ASP A 84 15.74 22.56 4.33
N ILE A 85 16.09 21.87 3.23
CA ILE A 85 17.28 21.00 3.03
C ILE A 85 17.23 19.74 3.88
N LYS A 86 16.97 19.87 5.18
CA LYS A 86 16.70 18.74 6.08
C LYS A 86 15.22 18.37 6.05
N PRO A 87 14.86 17.07 6.08
CA PRO A 87 15.73 15.89 6.12
C PRO A 87 15.91 15.24 4.72
N MET A 88 16.22 16.04 3.68
CA MET A 88 16.30 15.57 2.29
C MET A 88 17.69 15.10 1.86
N GLU A 89 18.62 14.84 2.79
CA GLU A 89 20.01 14.51 2.44
C GLU A 89 20.16 13.27 1.56
N ILE A 90 19.36 12.23 1.82
CA ILE A 90 19.43 10.97 1.07
C ILE A 90 18.98 11.16 -0.39
N PRO A 91 17.73 11.62 -0.68
CA PRO A 91 17.31 11.84 -2.06
C PRO A 91 18.11 12.93 -2.77
N LEU A 92 18.53 14.00 -2.07
CA LEU A 92 19.39 15.03 -2.64
C LEU A 92 20.75 14.49 -3.06
N SER A 93 21.43 13.74 -2.18
CA SER A 93 22.73 13.14 -2.53
C SER A 93 22.59 12.19 -3.71
N PHE A 94 21.55 11.36 -3.71
CA PHE A 94 21.27 10.43 -4.80
C PHE A 94 21.07 11.16 -6.14
N ALA A 95 20.27 12.22 -6.16
CA ALA A 95 20.00 12.98 -7.38
C ALA A 95 21.25 13.73 -7.90
N LEU A 96 22.09 14.26 -6.99
CA LEU A 96 23.33 14.93 -7.38
C LEU A 96 24.37 13.96 -7.93
N ASP A 97 24.52 12.78 -7.31
CA ASP A 97 25.44 11.76 -7.80
C ASP A 97 24.96 11.15 -9.12
N LEU A 98 23.64 10.99 -9.30
CA LEU A 98 23.03 10.61 -10.57
C LEU A 98 23.29 11.65 -11.66
N ALA A 99 23.14 12.95 -11.36
CA ALA A 99 23.40 14.03 -12.30
C ALA A 99 24.89 14.11 -12.72
N LEU A 100 25.80 13.68 -11.85
CA LEU A 100 27.23 13.65 -12.14
C LEU A 100 27.60 12.52 -13.12
N ASP A 101 27.04 11.31 -12.92
CA ASP A 101 27.33 10.14 -13.75
C ASP A 101 26.17 9.13 -13.75
N THR A 102 25.27 9.26 -14.71
CA THR A 102 24.11 8.38 -14.85
C THR A 102 24.46 6.94 -15.20
N SER A 103 25.66 6.67 -15.73
CA SER A 103 26.07 5.32 -16.14
C SER A 103 26.33 4.37 -14.96
N ARG A 104 26.40 4.92 -13.74
CA ARG A 104 26.66 4.19 -12.50
C ARG A 104 25.39 3.74 -11.78
N PHE A 105 24.22 4.09 -12.31
CA PHE A 105 22.94 3.87 -11.66
C PHE A 105 21.98 3.10 -12.55
N ASP A 106 21.25 2.20 -11.90
CA ASP A 106 20.09 1.46 -12.36
C ASP A 106 19.24 1.11 -11.12
N PHE A 107 18.14 0.38 -11.30
CA PHE A 107 17.29 0.01 -10.17
C PHE A 107 17.99 -0.95 -9.18
N ASP A 108 18.87 -1.83 -9.66
CA ASP A 108 19.57 -2.84 -8.86
C ASP A 108 20.74 -2.26 -8.04
N THR A 109 21.28 -1.11 -8.45
CA THR A 109 22.39 -0.42 -7.78
C THR A 109 21.93 0.49 -6.64
N ILE A 110 20.64 0.83 -6.52
CA ILE A 110 20.14 1.71 -5.44
C ILE A 110 20.49 1.16 -4.03
N PRO A 111 20.28 -0.13 -3.71
CA PRO A 111 20.72 -0.67 -2.42
C PRO A 111 22.24 -0.60 -2.20
N LEU A 112 23.03 -0.78 -3.26
CA LEU A 112 24.49 -0.68 -3.20
C LEU A 112 24.94 0.76 -2.94
N TYR A 113 24.28 1.73 -3.55
CA TYR A 113 24.51 3.15 -3.30
C TYR A 113 24.21 3.50 -1.83
N LEU A 114 23.07 3.06 -1.29
CA LEU A 114 22.73 3.30 0.12
C LEU A 114 23.71 2.62 1.07
N LYS A 115 24.23 1.44 0.73
CA LYS A 115 25.30 0.79 1.49
C LYS A 115 26.58 1.61 1.48
N ALA A 116 27.00 2.11 0.32
CA ALA A 116 28.18 2.97 0.22
C ALA A 116 28.02 4.28 1.03
N LEU A 117 26.83 4.88 0.99
CA LEU A 117 26.49 6.07 1.77
C LEU A 117 26.53 5.78 3.28
N ALA A 118 25.95 4.66 3.71
CA ALA A 118 25.99 4.21 5.10
C ALA A 118 27.42 3.94 5.58
N THR A 119 28.25 3.27 4.76
CA THR A 119 29.67 3.03 5.07
C THR A 119 30.41 4.35 5.25
N ARG A 120 30.16 5.36 4.39
CA ARG A 120 30.79 6.69 4.47
C ARG A 120 30.40 7.43 5.76
N ASP A 121 29.11 7.44 6.10
CA ASP A 121 28.57 8.35 7.13
C ASP A 121 28.49 7.72 8.52
N LEU A 122 28.24 6.42 8.60
CA LEU A 122 27.98 5.69 9.85
C LEU A 122 28.97 4.54 10.10
N GLY A 123 29.77 4.17 9.09
CA GLY A 123 30.81 3.15 9.17
C GLY A 123 30.37 1.80 8.61
N ASP A 124 31.35 0.95 8.30
CA ASP A 124 31.12 -0.24 7.47
C ASP A 124 30.37 -1.38 8.17
N LYS A 125 30.55 -1.54 9.48
CA LYS A 125 30.10 -2.72 10.24
C LYS A 125 28.60 -3.01 10.12
N TYR A 126 27.77 -1.98 10.03
CA TYR A 126 26.31 -2.07 9.95
C TYR A 126 25.73 -1.48 8.66
N SER A 127 26.57 -1.21 7.66
CA SER A 127 26.18 -0.47 6.45
C SER A 127 25.08 -1.16 5.64
N GLU A 128 25.09 -2.50 5.61
CA GLU A 128 24.09 -3.30 4.90
C GLU A 128 22.72 -3.26 5.60
N GLN A 129 22.70 -3.34 6.94
CA GLN A 129 21.47 -3.21 7.71
C GLN A 129 20.89 -1.81 7.60
N ILE A 130 21.74 -0.78 7.62
CA ILE A 130 21.34 0.63 7.42
C ILE A 130 20.76 0.81 6.01
N ALA A 131 21.44 0.30 4.98
CA ALA A 131 20.96 0.39 3.60
C ALA A 131 19.60 -0.29 3.41
N SER A 132 19.44 -1.49 3.99
CA SER A 132 18.15 -2.19 3.98
C SER A 132 17.06 -1.40 4.70
N ALA A 133 17.36 -0.76 5.82
CA ALA A 133 16.39 0.05 6.56
C ALA A 133 16.02 1.35 5.79
N LEU A 134 16.99 1.98 5.12
CA LEU A 134 16.74 3.14 4.24
C LEU A 134 15.91 2.76 3.00
N MET A 135 16.15 1.57 2.41
CA MET A 135 15.28 1.04 1.35
C MET A 135 13.86 0.78 1.84
N GLU A 136 13.71 0.22 3.04
CA GLU A 136 12.39 0.00 3.64
C GLU A 136 11.65 1.33 3.87
N TYR A 137 12.35 2.32 4.44
CA TYR A 137 11.80 3.67 4.60
C TYR A 137 11.34 4.26 3.27
N SER A 138 12.18 4.17 2.23
CA SER A 138 11.88 4.66 0.88
C SER A 138 10.63 3.98 0.29
N HIS A 139 10.43 2.69 0.56
CA HIS A 139 9.22 1.99 0.12
C HIS A 139 7.99 2.46 0.90
N LEU A 140 8.05 2.51 2.23
CA LEU A 140 6.91 2.88 3.07
C LEU A 140 6.45 4.32 2.83
N ALA A 141 7.39 5.27 2.72
CA ALA A 141 7.10 6.66 2.35
C ALA A 141 6.56 6.80 0.91
N GLY A 142 6.82 5.79 0.06
CA GLY A 142 6.31 5.71 -1.31
C GLY A 142 4.90 5.13 -1.44
N LEU A 143 4.32 4.57 -0.36
CA LEU A 143 2.94 4.04 -0.39
C LEU A 143 1.90 5.17 -0.40
N ARG A 144 2.19 6.24 0.34
CA ARG A 144 1.35 7.45 0.44
C ARG A 144 2.17 8.56 1.08
N LYS A 145 2.02 9.79 0.59
CA LYS A 145 2.58 10.98 1.24
C LYS A 145 1.97 11.15 2.64
N PHE A 146 2.77 11.43 3.66
CA PHE A 146 2.31 11.49 5.06
C PHE A 146 1.09 12.39 5.25
N GLU A 147 1.16 13.62 4.76
CA GLU A 147 0.11 14.65 4.92
C GLU A 147 -1.20 14.33 4.17
N MET A 148 -1.21 13.29 3.33
CA MET A 148 -2.41 12.77 2.65
C MET A 148 -3.02 11.56 3.38
N LEU A 149 -2.36 11.01 4.39
CA LEU A 149 -2.87 9.86 5.13
C LEU A 149 -4.12 10.23 5.94
N GLU A 150 -5.17 9.43 5.81
CA GLU A 150 -6.40 9.56 6.55
C GLU A 150 -6.64 8.31 7.42
N PRO A 151 -7.46 8.41 8.48
CA PRO A 151 -7.75 7.28 9.36
C PRO A 151 -8.31 6.03 8.67
N THR A 152 -8.91 6.20 7.48
CA THR A 152 -9.50 5.12 6.68
C THR A 152 -8.81 4.94 5.33
N THR A 153 -7.60 5.49 5.14
CA THR A 153 -6.83 5.25 3.90
C THR A 153 -6.63 3.76 3.72
N TYR A 154 -5.99 3.09 4.67
CA TYR A 154 -5.82 1.65 4.64
C TYR A 154 -7.03 0.96 5.26
N SER A 155 -7.50 -0.11 4.64
CA SER A 155 -8.63 -0.89 5.10
C SER A 155 -8.33 -1.52 6.46
N ILE A 156 -9.21 -1.22 7.41
CA ILE A 156 -9.19 -1.82 8.76
C ILE A 156 -9.77 -3.24 8.70
N VAL A 157 -10.67 -3.50 7.75
CA VAL A 157 -11.49 -4.71 7.67
C VAL A 157 -10.90 -5.72 6.68
N ASN A 158 -10.39 -5.25 5.55
CA ASN A 158 -9.98 -6.11 4.44
C ASN A 158 -8.48 -6.38 4.45
N PHE A 159 -8.12 -7.64 4.19
CA PHE A 159 -6.74 -8.13 4.00
C PHE A 159 -5.74 -7.84 5.14
N ARG A 160 -6.22 -7.42 6.32
CA ARG A 160 -5.40 -6.95 7.43
C ARG A 160 -4.50 -5.76 7.02
N GLU A 161 -4.93 -4.98 6.04
CA GLU A 161 -4.10 -4.00 5.34
C GLU A 161 -3.51 -2.93 6.29
N ALA A 162 -4.36 -2.23 7.05
CA ALA A 162 -3.90 -1.20 7.99
C ALA A 162 -2.93 -1.77 9.05
N GLY A 163 -3.21 -2.97 9.56
CA GLY A 163 -2.36 -3.64 10.54
C GLY A 163 -1.00 -4.06 9.96
N GLN A 164 -0.96 -4.53 8.71
CA GLN A 164 0.29 -4.90 8.04
C GLN A 164 1.17 -3.69 7.75
N VAL A 165 0.59 -2.57 7.31
CA VAL A 165 1.33 -1.32 7.06
C VAL A 165 1.90 -0.78 8.37
N LEU A 166 1.10 -0.76 9.43
CA LEU A 166 1.53 -0.31 10.75
C LEU A 166 2.64 -1.20 11.33
N ASP A 167 2.55 -2.53 11.17
CA ASP A 167 3.59 -3.46 11.60
C ASP A 167 4.90 -3.29 10.82
N GLN A 168 4.85 -2.94 9.53
CA GLN A 168 6.06 -2.63 8.75
C GLN A 168 6.76 -1.38 9.29
N TRP A 169 6.02 -0.31 9.56
CA TRP A 169 6.57 0.89 10.21
C TRP A 169 7.16 0.59 11.58
N ARG A 170 6.47 -0.19 12.41
CA ARG A 170 6.96 -0.61 13.73
C ARG A 170 8.28 -1.38 13.63
N LYS A 171 8.35 -2.37 12.72
CA LYS A 171 9.56 -3.16 12.48
C LYS A 171 10.72 -2.28 12.05
N LEU A 172 10.48 -1.31 11.17
CA LEU A 172 11.48 -0.34 10.75
C LEU A 172 11.96 0.53 11.92
N ALA A 173 11.05 1.06 12.75
CA ALA A 173 11.38 1.83 13.94
C ALA A 173 12.24 1.04 14.94
N THR A 174 11.81 -0.19 15.29
CA THR A 174 12.61 -1.08 16.15
C THR A 174 13.99 -1.34 15.56
N LYS A 175 14.04 -1.64 14.25
CA LYS A 175 15.31 -1.94 13.57
C LYS A 175 16.27 -0.76 13.59
N ALA A 176 15.76 0.45 13.37
CA ALA A 176 16.56 1.67 13.40
C ALA A 176 17.14 1.94 14.80
N GLN A 177 16.33 1.77 15.85
CA GLN A 177 16.79 1.90 17.24
C GLN A 177 17.88 0.88 17.60
N GLU A 178 17.71 -0.40 17.21
CA GLU A 178 18.73 -1.44 17.40
C GLU A 178 20.05 -1.10 16.68
N ILE A 179 19.97 -0.58 15.45
CA ILE A 179 21.14 -0.13 14.68
C ILE A 179 21.85 1.01 15.42
N GLN A 180 21.13 2.04 15.85
CA GLN A 180 21.72 3.17 16.58
C GLN A 180 22.42 2.70 17.86
N GLN A 181 21.78 1.84 18.66
CA GLN A 181 22.37 1.29 19.89
C GLN A 181 23.66 0.50 19.61
N SER A 182 23.78 -0.08 18.43
CA SER A 182 24.95 -0.87 18.01
C SER A 182 26.10 -0.02 17.46
N LEU A 183 25.83 1.25 17.09
CA LEU A 183 26.84 2.17 16.57
C LEU A 183 27.66 2.82 17.70
N PRO A 184 28.91 3.24 17.40
CA PRO A 184 29.68 4.09 18.31
C PRO A 184 28.93 5.38 18.66
N SER A 185 29.04 5.86 19.90
CA SER A 185 28.30 7.03 20.41
C SER A 185 28.48 8.29 19.56
N GLU A 186 29.65 8.48 18.96
CA GLU A 186 29.96 9.60 18.07
C GLU A 186 29.14 9.60 16.77
N ARG A 187 28.53 8.47 16.41
CA ARG A 187 27.64 8.33 15.24
C ARG A 187 26.16 8.41 15.60
N HIS A 188 25.80 8.44 16.89
CA HIS A 188 24.39 8.40 17.32
C HIS A 188 23.58 9.57 16.76
N ASN A 189 24.08 10.81 16.84
CA ASN A 189 23.36 11.97 16.30
C ASN A 189 23.12 11.86 14.78
N ALA A 190 24.10 11.33 14.04
CA ALA A 190 23.97 11.16 12.59
C ALA A 190 22.99 10.02 12.24
N CYS A 191 23.05 8.90 12.95
CA CYS A 191 22.12 7.79 12.77
C CYS A 191 20.69 8.18 13.17
N TYR A 192 20.55 8.93 14.27
CA TYR A 192 19.27 9.43 14.71
C TYR A 192 18.64 10.33 13.65
N HIS A 193 19.39 11.30 13.15
CA HIS A 193 18.93 12.18 12.06
C HIS A 193 18.56 11.44 10.78
N LEU A 194 19.44 10.55 10.29
CA LEU A 194 19.29 9.93 8.96
C LEU A 194 18.35 8.73 8.94
N LEU A 195 18.14 8.05 10.08
CA LEU A 195 17.41 6.78 10.11
C LEU A 195 16.45 6.64 11.31
N THR A 196 16.91 6.86 12.55
CA THR A 196 16.08 6.56 13.72
C THR A 196 14.87 7.49 13.84
N TYR A 197 15.09 8.81 13.81
CA TYR A 197 14.00 9.78 13.82
C TYR A 197 12.98 9.52 12.71
N PRO A 198 13.38 9.44 11.42
CA PRO A 198 12.38 9.28 10.36
C PRO A 198 11.60 7.95 10.46
N ALA A 199 12.24 6.88 10.91
CA ALA A 199 11.58 5.59 11.14
C ALA A 199 10.58 5.63 12.32
N THR A 200 11.01 6.15 13.47
CA THR A 200 10.18 6.22 14.68
C THR A 200 9.05 7.22 14.53
N ALA A 201 9.32 8.42 14.00
CA ALA A 201 8.29 9.41 13.77
C ALA A 201 7.28 8.98 12.70
N GLY A 202 7.73 8.27 11.65
CA GLY A 202 6.83 7.65 10.68
C GLY A 202 5.90 6.61 11.31
N PHE A 203 6.42 5.78 12.23
CA PHE A 203 5.60 4.85 13.01
C PHE A 203 4.58 5.57 13.90
N ASN A 204 5.01 6.56 14.70
CA ASN A 204 4.11 7.30 15.58
C ASN A 204 3.00 8.03 14.79
N TYR A 205 3.35 8.59 13.63
CA TYR A 205 2.38 9.21 12.73
C TYR A 205 1.33 8.22 12.24
N TYR A 206 1.75 7.08 11.68
CA TYR A 206 0.83 6.03 11.20
C TYR A 206 0.01 5.41 12.34
N GLN A 207 0.61 5.20 13.50
CA GLN A 207 -0.05 4.66 14.69
C GLN A 207 -1.14 5.60 15.20
N THR A 208 -0.89 6.91 15.22
CA THR A 208 -1.87 7.93 15.59
C THR A 208 -3.03 7.98 14.59
N ILE A 209 -2.74 8.14 13.29
CA ILE A 209 -3.78 8.30 12.25
C ILE A 209 -4.61 7.02 12.06
N LEU A 210 -3.97 5.86 11.86
CA LEU A 210 -4.69 4.60 11.69
C LEU A 210 -5.34 4.13 13.00
N GLY A 211 -4.77 4.53 14.14
CA GLY A 211 -5.39 4.34 15.46
C GLY A 211 -6.73 5.07 15.60
N GLN A 212 -6.89 6.28 15.05
CA GLN A 212 -8.20 6.95 14.99
C GLN A 212 -9.22 6.12 14.18
N GLY A 213 -8.78 5.52 13.08
CA GLY A 213 -9.61 4.65 12.25
C GLY A 213 -10.05 3.40 13.00
N LYS A 214 -9.09 2.72 13.63
CA LYS A 214 -9.33 1.54 14.47
C LYS A 214 -10.26 1.86 15.65
N ASN A 215 -10.04 2.98 16.35
CA ASN A 215 -10.91 3.46 17.42
C ASN A 215 -12.34 3.66 16.92
N ARG A 216 -12.52 4.28 15.75
CA ARG A 216 -13.83 4.48 15.13
C ARG A 216 -14.51 3.14 14.83
N GLN A 217 -13.81 2.19 14.20
CA GLN A 217 -14.36 0.85 13.91
C GLN A 217 -14.78 0.13 15.19
N TYR A 218 -13.88 0.05 16.18
CA TYR A 218 -14.15 -0.63 17.45
C TYR A 218 -15.30 0.03 18.21
N SER A 219 -15.43 1.36 18.11
CA SER A 219 -16.56 2.09 18.69
C SER A 219 -17.88 1.72 18.04
N PHE A 220 -17.93 1.54 16.71
CA PHE A 220 -19.15 1.06 16.03
C PHE A 220 -19.53 -0.36 16.44
N GLU A 221 -18.55 -1.22 16.67
CA GLU A 221 -18.71 -2.59 17.15
C GLU A 221 -18.99 -2.69 18.66
N ARG A 222 -18.94 -1.55 19.37
CA ARG A 222 -19.11 -1.41 20.81
C ARG A 222 -18.07 -2.16 21.65
N ARG A 223 -16.87 -2.37 21.11
CA ARG A 223 -15.79 -3.03 21.86
C ARG A 223 -15.36 -2.17 23.04
N ASN A 224 -15.19 -2.78 24.22
CA ASN A 224 -14.62 -2.09 25.38
C ASN A 224 -13.18 -1.61 25.11
N SER A 225 -12.44 -2.31 24.24
CA SER A 225 -11.10 -1.92 23.78
C SER A 225 -11.07 -0.62 22.99
N ALA A 226 -12.20 -0.12 22.46
CA ALA A 226 -12.25 1.17 21.78
C ALA A 226 -11.66 2.31 22.64
N ASN A 227 -11.94 2.29 23.95
CA ASN A 227 -11.42 3.29 24.88
C ASN A 227 -9.91 3.14 25.14
N MET A 228 -9.37 1.92 25.04
CA MET A 228 -7.92 1.67 25.13
C MET A 228 -7.22 2.23 23.90
N VAL A 229 -7.74 1.93 22.69
CA VAL A 229 -7.20 2.47 21.44
C VAL A 229 -7.24 4.00 21.42
N ALA A 230 -8.29 4.63 21.98
CA ALA A 230 -8.33 6.09 22.13
C ALA A 230 -7.19 6.62 23.02
N GLY A 231 -6.88 5.91 24.11
CA GLY A 231 -5.75 6.25 24.98
C GLY A 231 -4.40 6.08 24.28
N GLU A 232 -4.20 4.96 23.57
CA GLU A 232 -3.00 4.69 22.78
C GLU A 232 -2.77 5.78 21.72
N VAL A 233 -3.82 6.23 21.02
CA VAL A 233 -3.70 7.32 20.04
C VAL A 233 -3.17 8.61 20.69
N LEU A 234 -3.65 8.94 21.90
CA LEU A 234 -3.16 10.13 22.62
C LEU A 234 -1.72 9.94 23.11
N GLU A 235 -1.35 8.74 23.53
CA GLU A 235 0.03 8.42 23.94
C GLU A 235 1.01 8.61 22.77
N TYR A 236 0.74 8.00 21.61
CA TYR A 236 1.61 8.15 20.43
C TYR A 236 1.62 9.57 19.84
N PHE A 237 0.53 10.33 20.03
CA PHE A 237 0.49 11.74 19.65
C PHE A 237 1.43 12.59 20.51
N GLU A 238 1.47 12.37 21.82
CA GLU A 238 2.42 13.06 22.71
C GLU A 238 3.86 12.57 22.50
N GLU A 239 4.08 11.26 22.34
CA GLU A 239 5.40 10.70 22.03
C GLU A 239 5.99 11.27 20.73
N ASP A 240 5.16 11.51 19.71
CA ASP A 240 5.61 12.16 18.48
C ASP A 240 6.15 13.59 18.74
N HIS A 241 5.52 14.36 19.64
CA HIS A 241 6.03 15.66 20.03
C HIS A 241 7.35 15.56 20.82
N ASP A 242 7.47 14.55 21.69
CA ASP A 242 8.73 14.25 22.39
C ASP A 242 9.88 13.95 21.43
N LEU A 243 9.63 13.29 20.29
CA LEU A 243 10.65 13.09 19.24
C LEU A 243 11.11 14.43 18.64
N THR A 244 10.21 15.39 18.43
CA THR A 244 10.59 16.73 17.97
C THR A 244 11.46 17.44 19.00
N LEU A 245 11.13 17.35 20.29
CA LEU A 245 11.94 17.92 21.36
C LEU A 245 13.31 17.23 21.49
N GLU A 246 13.38 15.91 21.32
CA GLU A 246 14.65 15.18 21.28
C GLU A 246 15.50 15.65 20.09
N TYR A 247 14.87 15.79 18.91
CA TYR A 247 15.54 16.29 17.71
C TYR A 247 16.11 17.70 17.90
N ASP A 248 15.34 18.61 18.50
CA ASP A 248 15.78 19.97 18.81
C ASP A 248 17.00 19.98 19.75
N ASN A 249 17.11 19.02 20.66
CA ASN A 249 18.24 18.92 21.58
C ASN A 249 19.51 18.29 20.95
N LEU A 250 19.42 17.73 19.74
CA LEU A 250 20.56 17.06 19.10
C LEU A 250 21.76 18.01 18.95
N ALA A 251 22.94 17.47 19.29
CA ALA A 251 24.22 18.16 19.15
C ALA A 251 24.22 19.58 19.78
N ASN A 252 23.60 19.72 20.96
CA ASN A 252 23.47 20.99 21.70
C ASN A 252 22.65 22.05 20.94
N GLY A 253 21.48 21.69 20.41
CA GLY A 253 20.61 22.66 19.74
C GLY A 253 20.98 22.95 18.29
N LYS A 254 21.83 22.13 17.65
CA LYS A 254 22.35 22.44 16.30
C LYS A 254 21.25 22.54 15.24
N TRP A 255 20.18 21.75 15.41
CA TRP A 255 19.10 21.61 14.44
C TRP A 255 17.73 21.99 15.04
N GLU A 256 17.73 22.82 16.09
CA GLU A 256 16.51 23.32 16.73
C GLU A 256 15.58 23.97 15.69
N GLY A 257 14.31 23.56 15.69
CA GLY A 257 13.26 24.07 14.82
C GLY A 257 13.18 23.41 13.43
N ILE A 258 14.12 22.53 13.07
CA ILE A 258 14.10 21.88 11.74
C ILE A 258 12.92 20.91 11.59
N MET A 259 12.45 20.30 12.68
CA MET A 259 11.31 19.37 12.68
C MET A 259 10.00 20.01 13.20
N SER A 260 9.91 21.35 13.21
CA SER A 260 8.78 22.06 13.83
C SER A 260 7.51 22.14 12.98
N THR A 261 7.50 21.58 11.77
CA THR A 261 6.33 21.62 10.87
C THR A 261 5.20 20.74 11.43
N PRO A 262 4.01 21.31 11.69
CA PRO A 262 2.83 20.52 12.05
C PRO A 262 2.42 19.57 10.92
N LYS A 263 1.97 18.39 11.30
CA LYS A 263 1.70 17.25 10.42
C LYS A 263 0.38 16.54 10.70
N PHE A 264 -0.17 16.66 11.91
CA PHE A 264 -1.49 16.17 12.26
C PHE A 264 -2.55 17.24 12.01
N ASP A 265 -3.62 16.86 11.31
CA ASP A 265 -4.72 17.76 10.97
C ASP A 265 -6.07 17.02 11.03
N MET A 266 -7.17 17.77 11.06
CA MET A 266 -8.53 17.21 11.11
C MET A 266 -9.02 16.68 9.75
N GLY A 267 -8.28 16.91 8.67
CA GLY A 267 -8.58 16.40 7.34
C GLY A 267 -7.62 16.94 6.27
N ILE A 268 -7.78 16.44 5.05
CA ILE A 268 -6.86 16.71 3.92
C ILE A 268 -7.38 17.74 2.91
N ALA A 269 -8.57 18.32 3.15
CA ALA A 269 -9.24 19.19 2.18
C ALA A 269 -8.58 20.57 1.99
N ASP A 270 -7.91 21.09 3.02
CA ASP A 270 -7.12 22.32 2.90
C ASP A 270 -5.70 21.95 2.49
N TRP A 271 -5.22 22.56 1.41
CA TRP A 271 -3.89 22.31 0.87
C TRP A 271 -2.77 22.88 1.76
N ARG A 272 -3.10 23.87 2.61
CA ARG A 272 -2.15 24.53 3.49
C ARG A 272 -1.76 23.62 4.67
N PRO A 273 -0.54 23.78 5.21
CA PRO A 273 -0.17 23.15 6.47
C PRO A 273 -0.98 23.75 7.64
N SER A 274 -1.21 22.94 8.68
CA SER A 274 -1.88 23.40 9.90
C SER A 274 -0.96 24.33 10.72
N SER A 275 -1.55 25.17 11.57
CA SER A 275 -0.77 26.05 12.46
C SER A 275 -0.26 25.33 13.72
N CYS A 276 -0.86 24.19 14.05
CA CYS A 276 -0.51 23.33 15.17
C CYS A 276 -1.07 21.93 14.93
N ASP A 277 -0.43 20.91 15.50
CA ASP A 277 -0.89 19.54 15.43
C ASP A 277 -2.23 19.35 16.16
N VAL A 278 -3.13 18.55 15.57
CA VAL A 278 -4.44 18.24 16.16
C VAL A 278 -4.86 16.80 15.90
N VAL A 279 -5.23 16.09 16.98
CA VAL A 279 -5.99 14.84 16.92
C VAL A 279 -7.44 15.11 17.26
N ALA A 280 -8.36 14.65 16.41
CA ALA A 280 -9.79 14.85 16.57
C ALA A 280 -10.58 13.54 16.41
N ASN A 281 -11.87 13.59 16.74
CA ASN A 281 -12.85 12.53 16.46
C ASN A 281 -12.61 11.17 17.16
N LEU A 282 -11.91 11.17 18.30
CA LEU A 282 -11.83 9.98 19.15
C LEU A 282 -13.20 9.67 19.76
N SER A 283 -13.56 8.39 19.71
CA SER A 283 -14.83 7.86 20.20
C SER A 283 -14.61 7.00 21.44
N TYR A 284 -15.60 7.03 22.34
CA TYR A 284 -15.60 6.26 23.58
C TYR A 284 -16.92 5.50 23.74
N VAL A 285 -16.86 4.32 24.36
CA VAL A 285 -18.02 3.48 24.71
C VAL A 285 -18.26 3.45 26.22
N GLN A 286 -19.49 3.13 26.63
CA GLN A 286 -19.87 3.00 28.05
C GLN A 286 -19.46 1.64 28.61
N LEU A 287 -18.40 1.60 29.43
CA LEU A 287 -17.81 0.35 29.95
C LEU A 287 -18.62 -0.36 31.05
N ARG A 288 -19.64 0.31 31.60
CA ARG A 288 -20.47 -0.22 32.71
C ARG A 288 -21.86 -0.67 32.28
N GLN A 289 -22.10 -0.71 30.98
CA GLN A 289 -23.38 -1.03 30.38
C GLN A 289 -23.28 -2.40 29.72
N ASP A 290 -24.20 -3.31 30.04
CA ASP A 290 -24.38 -4.54 29.26
C ASP A 290 -24.83 -4.17 27.84
N PHE A 291 -24.42 -4.98 26.86
CA PHE A 291 -24.86 -4.84 25.47
C PHE A 291 -26.34 -5.26 25.31
N ASP A 292 -26.78 -5.49 24.08
CA ASP A 292 -28.12 -5.97 23.78
C ASP A 292 -28.34 -7.41 24.27
N TYR A 293 -29.50 -7.67 24.85
CA TYR A 293 -29.87 -8.99 25.40
C TYR A 293 -29.89 -10.09 24.33
N ALA A 294 -30.26 -9.79 23.08
CA ALA A 294 -30.37 -10.79 22.01
C ALA A 294 -29.00 -11.29 21.53
N PHE A 295 -27.97 -10.45 21.61
CA PHE A 295 -26.61 -10.77 21.15
C PHE A 295 -25.64 -11.07 22.30
N GLY A 296 -25.98 -10.67 23.53
CA GLY A 296 -25.11 -10.86 24.68
C GLY A 296 -23.84 -9.99 24.66
N ASN A 297 -23.04 -10.13 25.71
CA ASN A 297 -21.88 -9.26 25.96
C ASN A 297 -20.61 -9.70 25.23
N LEU A 298 -20.60 -10.88 24.60
CA LEU A 298 -19.53 -11.33 23.73
C LEU A 298 -19.77 -10.77 22.33
N GLY A 299 -18.75 -10.14 21.75
CA GLY A 299 -18.69 -9.80 20.35
C GLY A 299 -17.72 -10.72 19.62
N ILE A 300 -18.05 -11.03 18.36
CA ILE A 300 -17.23 -11.85 17.49
C ILE A 300 -17.01 -11.06 16.20
N TYR A 301 -15.76 -10.72 15.94
CA TYR A 301 -15.32 -10.24 14.64
C TYR A 301 -14.58 -11.37 13.92
N VAL A 302 -14.80 -11.46 12.61
CA VAL A 302 -14.02 -12.34 11.76
C VAL A 302 -13.51 -11.52 10.58
N GLU A 303 -12.31 -11.84 10.12
CA GLU A 303 -11.62 -11.10 9.06
C GLU A 303 -12.55 -10.76 7.90
N GLN A 304 -12.53 -9.50 7.42
CA GLN A 304 -13.36 -9.00 6.31
C GLN A 304 -14.89 -9.02 6.53
N SER A 305 -15.37 -9.24 7.76
CA SER A 305 -16.80 -9.24 8.07
C SER A 305 -17.25 -7.93 8.72
N LEU A 306 -18.39 -7.40 8.24
CA LEU A 306 -19.08 -6.26 8.87
C LEU A 306 -20.17 -6.69 9.88
N SER A 307 -20.21 -7.97 10.26
CA SER A 307 -21.22 -8.52 11.18
C SER A 307 -21.22 -7.81 12.53
N ALA A 308 -20.07 -7.75 13.22
CA ALA A 308 -19.90 -7.04 14.49
C ALA A 308 -20.33 -5.57 14.41
N TYR A 309 -19.96 -4.89 13.32
CA TYR A 309 -20.33 -3.50 13.07
C TYR A 309 -21.85 -3.33 12.96
N ARG A 310 -22.52 -4.21 12.20
CA ARG A 310 -23.97 -4.19 12.02
C ARG A 310 -24.70 -4.47 13.34
N GLN A 311 -24.22 -5.44 14.11
CA GLN A 311 -24.78 -5.74 15.43
C GLN A 311 -24.70 -4.54 16.38
N GLY A 312 -23.63 -3.74 16.35
CA GLY A 312 -23.48 -2.56 17.22
C GLY A 312 -24.51 -1.43 17.02
N ARG A 313 -25.39 -1.54 16.01
CA ARG A 313 -26.40 -0.52 15.64
C ARG A 313 -27.83 -1.02 15.71
N ILE A 314 -28.08 -2.15 16.35
CA ILE A 314 -29.41 -2.76 16.48
C ILE A 314 -30.01 -2.50 17.87
N CYS A 315 -31.33 -2.70 18.00
CA CYS A 315 -31.97 -2.82 19.31
C CYS A 315 -32.91 -4.03 19.31
N GLY A 316 -32.95 -4.73 20.44
CA GLY A 316 -33.71 -5.97 20.58
C GLY A 316 -35.22 -5.84 20.35
N SER A 317 -35.81 -4.63 20.34
CA SER A 317 -37.23 -4.46 19.99
C SER A 317 -37.52 -4.52 18.49
N ILE A 318 -36.52 -4.32 17.63
CA ILE A 318 -36.65 -4.42 16.17
C ILE A 318 -36.36 -5.84 15.69
N ASN A 319 -35.37 -6.49 16.30
CA ASN A 319 -34.91 -7.83 15.92
C ASN A 319 -34.77 -8.74 17.16
N PRO A 320 -35.88 -9.11 17.81
CA PRO A 320 -35.87 -9.86 19.07
C PRO A 320 -35.33 -11.30 18.96
N SER A 321 -35.17 -11.84 17.74
CA SER A 321 -34.98 -13.30 17.54
C SER A 321 -34.07 -13.72 16.37
N LEU A 322 -33.32 -12.82 15.72
CA LEU A 322 -32.62 -13.14 14.45
C LEU A 322 -31.14 -12.69 14.43
N PRO A 323 -30.24 -13.30 15.22
CA PRO A 323 -28.81 -12.99 15.15
C PRO A 323 -28.12 -13.56 13.89
N THR A 324 -28.80 -14.39 13.10
CA THR A 324 -28.19 -15.12 11.97
C THR A 324 -28.54 -14.60 10.58
N GLU A 325 -29.58 -13.78 10.45
CA GLU A 325 -30.04 -13.22 9.17
C GLU A 325 -29.46 -11.81 8.94
N GLU A 326 -29.77 -11.19 7.79
CA GLU A 326 -29.39 -9.80 7.46
C GLU A 326 -27.89 -9.46 7.59
N GLY A 327 -27.03 -10.48 7.53
CA GLY A 327 -25.59 -10.33 7.64
C GLY A 327 -25.09 -10.00 9.05
N PHE A 328 -25.84 -10.40 10.09
CA PHE A 328 -25.40 -10.36 11.49
C PHE A 328 -24.52 -11.55 11.88
N SER A 329 -24.56 -12.66 11.14
CA SER A 329 -23.66 -13.80 11.36
C SER A 329 -22.20 -13.45 11.03
N PRO A 330 -21.23 -13.84 11.86
CA PRO A 330 -19.83 -13.80 11.48
C PRO A 330 -19.56 -14.88 10.41
N VAL A 331 -19.19 -14.42 9.22
CA VAL A 331 -18.83 -15.26 8.07
C VAL A 331 -17.44 -14.86 7.60
N LEU A 332 -16.51 -15.82 7.60
CA LEU A 332 -15.17 -15.63 7.05
C LEU A 332 -15.21 -15.63 5.51
N PRO A 333 -14.22 -14.99 4.85
CA PRO A 333 -13.94 -15.23 3.44
C PRO A 333 -13.70 -16.70 3.18
N LEU A 334 -13.94 -17.11 1.93
CA LEU A 334 -13.61 -18.45 1.47
C LEU A 334 -12.17 -18.83 1.87
N MET A 335 -12.03 -19.99 2.49
CA MET A 335 -10.76 -20.65 2.68
C MET A 335 -10.62 -21.76 1.65
N ASP A 336 -9.49 -21.77 0.96
CA ASP A 336 -9.11 -22.75 -0.05
C ASP A 336 -7.58 -22.97 -0.01
N PRO A 337 -7.05 -24.02 -0.67
CA PRO A 337 -5.63 -24.34 -0.64
C PRO A 337 -4.66 -23.27 -1.16
N TYR A 338 -5.17 -22.27 -1.89
CA TYR A 338 -4.40 -21.21 -2.54
C TYR A 338 -4.54 -19.86 -1.83
N GLY A 339 -5.44 -19.78 -0.85
CA GLY A 339 -5.64 -18.62 0.00
C GLY A 339 -4.59 -18.48 1.11
N PRO A 340 -4.78 -17.53 2.04
CA PRO A 340 -3.86 -17.32 3.14
C PRO A 340 -3.84 -18.53 4.09
N LYS A 341 -2.70 -18.71 4.76
CA LYS A 341 -2.44 -19.84 5.68
C LYS A 341 -3.40 -19.89 6.86
N SER A 342 -3.87 -18.73 7.31
CA SER A 342 -4.84 -18.60 8.40
C SER A 342 -5.72 -17.38 8.21
N ARG A 343 -6.83 -17.33 8.94
CA ARG A 343 -7.75 -16.19 9.01
C ARG A 343 -7.96 -15.77 10.46
N LEU A 344 -8.21 -14.48 10.67
CA LEU A 344 -8.35 -13.90 12.00
C LEU A 344 -9.78 -14.00 12.51
N ILE A 345 -9.93 -14.42 13.75
CA ILE A 345 -11.14 -14.31 14.55
C ILE A 345 -10.78 -13.51 15.79
N GLU A 346 -11.52 -12.45 16.09
CA GLU A 346 -11.37 -11.67 17.32
C GLU A 346 -12.61 -11.84 18.19
N LEU A 347 -12.40 -12.30 19.43
CA LEU A 347 -13.43 -12.30 20.46
C LEU A 347 -13.23 -11.06 21.32
N PHE A 348 -14.29 -10.29 21.56
CA PHE A 348 -14.17 -9.05 22.33
C PHE A 348 -15.32 -8.85 23.32
N HIS A 349 -15.01 -8.16 24.41
CA HIS A 349 -15.97 -7.78 25.43
C HIS A 349 -16.62 -6.45 25.05
N ARG A 350 -17.96 -6.42 25.01
CA ARG A 350 -18.75 -5.23 24.67
C ARG A 350 -19.85 -4.91 25.69
N GLY A 351 -19.81 -5.57 26.85
CA GLY A 351 -20.75 -5.36 27.95
C GLY A 351 -20.12 -4.71 29.18
N ASP A 352 -20.74 -4.89 30.34
CA ASP A 352 -20.22 -4.38 31.61
C ASP A 352 -18.87 -5.04 31.94
N HIS A 353 -17.78 -4.28 31.81
CA HIS A 353 -16.40 -4.77 31.98
C HIS A 353 -16.10 -5.30 33.38
N ARG A 354 -16.95 -5.04 34.37
CA ARG A 354 -16.83 -5.60 35.74
C ARG A 354 -17.21 -7.08 35.80
N LYS A 355 -17.85 -7.61 34.75
CA LYS A 355 -18.31 -9.00 34.64
C LYS A 355 -17.45 -9.71 33.58
N PRO A 356 -16.51 -10.59 33.97
CA PRO A 356 -15.71 -11.33 33.00
C PRO A 356 -16.58 -12.33 32.21
N LEU A 357 -16.17 -12.61 30.98
CA LEU A 357 -16.83 -13.55 30.08
C LEU A 357 -15.91 -14.74 29.85
N LYS A 358 -16.32 -15.94 30.27
CA LYS A 358 -15.66 -17.18 29.88
C LYS A 358 -16.19 -17.62 28.53
N TRP A 359 -15.33 -18.08 27.64
CA TRP A 359 -15.74 -18.53 26.32
C TRP A 359 -15.07 -19.86 25.95
N SER A 360 -15.71 -20.60 25.04
CA SER A 360 -15.13 -21.77 24.39
C SER A 360 -15.59 -21.87 22.94
N ILE A 361 -14.74 -22.43 22.08
CA ILE A 361 -15.02 -22.70 20.68
C ILE A 361 -14.82 -24.19 20.42
N SER A 362 -15.77 -24.82 19.74
CA SER A 362 -15.67 -26.22 19.32
C SER A 362 -16.06 -26.42 17.86
N THR A 363 -15.54 -27.49 17.27
CA THR A 363 -15.80 -27.87 15.88
C THR A 363 -15.78 -29.40 15.76
N PRO A 364 -16.68 -30.01 14.96
CA PRO A 364 -16.64 -31.45 14.73
C PRO A 364 -15.53 -31.88 13.74
N TYR A 365 -14.85 -30.93 13.10
CA TYR A 365 -13.87 -31.19 12.04
C TYR A 365 -12.44 -31.23 12.60
N SER A 366 -11.77 -32.39 12.52
CA SER A 366 -10.40 -32.56 13.02
C SER A 366 -9.34 -31.84 12.19
N TRP A 367 -9.66 -31.45 10.95
CA TRP A 367 -8.78 -30.72 10.03
C TRP A 367 -8.84 -29.20 10.21
N VAL A 368 -9.71 -28.70 11.10
CA VAL A 368 -9.75 -27.28 11.49
C VAL A 368 -8.87 -27.09 12.72
N GLN A 369 -7.92 -26.17 12.63
CA GLN A 369 -7.02 -25.82 13.72
C GLN A 369 -7.33 -24.40 14.19
N ILE A 370 -7.48 -24.21 15.50
CA ILE A 370 -7.71 -22.91 16.14
C ILE A 370 -6.63 -22.71 17.18
N SER A 371 -5.95 -21.56 17.16
CA SER A 371 -4.83 -21.27 18.07
C SER A 371 -5.18 -21.42 19.55
N GLN A 372 -6.42 -21.11 19.92
CA GLN A 372 -6.95 -21.28 21.27
C GLN A 372 -8.46 -21.55 21.22
N THR A 373 -8.94 -22.47 22.07
CA THR A 373 -10.33 -22.94 22.04
C THR A 373 -11.13 -22.60 23.30
N SER A 374 -10.52 -21.99 24.30
CA SER A 374 -11.23 -21.45 25.46
C SER A 374 -10.43 -20.35 26.15
N GLY A 375 -11.09 -19.48 26.89
CA GLY A 375 -10.44 -18.38 27.59
C GLY A 375 -11.40 -17.52 28.40
N ILE A 376 -10.89 -16.37 28.86
CA ILE A 376 -11.65 -15.41 29.65
C ILE A 376 -11.36 -14.00 29.13
N LEU A 377 -12.42 -13.28 28.73
CA LEU A 377 -12.36 -11.84 28.48
C LEU A 377 -12.67 -11.10 29.77
N SER A 378 -11.83 -10.13 30.12
CA SER A 378 -11.89 -9.36 31.36
C SER A 378 -11.70 -7.88 31.09
N LYS A 379 -11.69 -7.06 32.14
CA LYS A 379 -11.38 -5.63 32.00
C LYS A 379 -9.94 -5.41 31.53
N GLU A 380 -9.01 -6.22 32.05
CA GLU A 380 -7.58 -6.12 31.76
C GLU A 380 -7.22 -6.77 30.41
N HIS A 381 -8.04 -7.71 29.95
CA HIS A 381 -7.90 -8.42 28.68
C HIS A 381 -9.25 -8.48 27.96
N PRO A 382 -9.72 -7.37 27.36
CA PRO A 382 -11.06 -7.29 26.78
C PRO A 382 -11.16 -7.90 25.38
N GLU A 383 -10.06 -8.32 24.76
CA GLU A 383 -10.01 -8.91 23.42
C GLU A 383 -9.11 -10.15 23.40
N GLU A 384 -9.46 -11.12 22.56
CA GLU A 384 -8.65 -12.29 22.26
C GLU A 384 -8.54 -12.44 20.74
N HIS A 385 -7.33 -12.69 20.25
CA HIS A 385 -7.07 -12.91 18.83
C HIS A 385 -6.80 -14.39 18.57
N LEU A 386 -7.59 -14.98 17.68
CA LEU A 386 -7.53 -16.38 17.32
C LEU A 386 -7.21 -16.52 15.83
N GLU A 387 -6.28 -17.41 15.51
CA GLU A 387 -5.99 -17.80 14.12
C GLU A 387 -6.68 -19.13 13.84
N VAL A 388 -7.47 -19.18 12.75
CA VAL A 388 -8.03 -20.42 12.22
C VAL A 388 -7.30 -20.83 10.95
N SER A 389 -6.86 -22.09 10.88
CA SER A 389 -6.17 -22.68 9.72
C SER A 389 -6.74 -24.06 9.38
N ILE A 390 -6.54 -24.47 8.14
CA ILE A 390 -7.09 -25.73 7.59
C ILE A 390 -5.95 -26.67 7.19
N ASP A 391 -6.01 -27.92 7.66
CA ASP A 391 -5.13 -29.01 7.22
C ASP A 391 -5.64 -29.57 5.88
N TRP A 392 -5.27 -28.91 4.77
CA TRP A 392 -5.77 -29.21 3.43
C TRP A 392 -5.65 -30.68 2.97
N PRO A 393 -4.57 -31.41 3.29
CA PRO A 393 -4.48 -32.85 3.02
C PRO A 393 -5.55 -33.71 3.70
N ALA A 394 -6.08 -33.29 4.86
CA ALA A 394 -7.09 -34.01 5.62
C ALA A 394 -8.54 -33.64 5.23
N VAL A 395 -8.72 -32.56 4.43
CA VAL A 395 -10.02 -32.18 3.88
C VAL A 395 -10.37 -33.12 2.71
N PRO A 396 -11.61 -33.65 2.62
CA PRO A 396 -12.02 -34.45 1.47
C PRO A 396 -11.78 -33.74 0.13
N THR A 397 -11.40 -34.49 -0.90
CA THR A 397 -11.22 -33.93 -2.26
C THR A 397 -12.54 -33.37 -2.78
N ASN A 398 -12.51 -32.21 -3.43
CA ASN A 398 -13.69 -31.50 -3.96
C ASN A 398 -14.71 -31.09 -2.88
N PHE A 399 -14.30 -31.02 -1.62
CA PHE A 399 -15.15 -30.51 -0.54
C PHE A 399 -15.54 -29.06 -0.79
N THR A 400 -16.84 -28.77 -0.82
CA THR A 400 -17.39 -27.41 -0.95
C THR A 400 -18.58 -27.27 -0.02
N GLU A 401 -18.35 -26.79 1.19
CA GLU A 401 -19.39 -26.57 2.20
C GLU A 401 -19.04 -25.37 3.07
N THR A 402 -20.05 -24.78 3.71
CA THR A 402 -19.84 -23.83 4.81
C THR A 402 -19.90 -24.58 6.12
N ILE A 403 -18.78 -24.67 6.83
CA ILE A 403 -18.72 -25.28 8.16
C ILE A 403 -19.05 -24.25 9.23
N GLN A 404 -19.38 -24.73 10.43
CA GLN A 404 -19.72 -23.90 11.57
C GLN A 404 -18.84 -24.22 12.78
N LEU A 405 -18.26 -23.18 13.39
CA LEU A 405 -17.62 -23.28 14.71
C LEU A 405 -18.61 -22.82 15.77
N HIS A 406 -18.82 -23.65 16.79
CA HIS A 406 -19.75 -23.39 17.87
C HIS A 406 -19.07 -22.61 18.99
N VAL A 407 -19.58 -21.43 19.32
CA VAL A 407 -19.03 -20.53 20.34
C VAL A 407 -19.99 -20.46 21.53
N GLU A 408 -19.50 -20.85 22.70
CA GLU A 408 -20.22 -20.71 23.97
C GLU A 408 -19.61 -19.59 24.81
N CYS A 409 -20.46 -18.90 25.58
CA CYS A 409 -20.05 -17.84 26.49
C CYS A 409 -20.76 -17.98 27.85
N GLN A 410 -20.11 -17.54 28.94
CA GLN A 410 -20.71 -17.44 30.27
C GLN A 410 -20.21 -16.18 31.03
N PRO A 411 -21.10 -15.41 31.69
CA PRO A 411 -22.56 -15.53 31.67
C PRO A 411 -23.10 -15.15 30.29
N SER A 412 -23.99 -15.98 29.74
CA SER A 412 -24.66 -15.75 28.46
C SER A 412 -26.16 -15.95 28.62
N PRO A 413 -26.98 -15.28 27.79
CA PRO A 413 -28.32 -15.76 27.47
C PRO A 413 -28.31 -17.27 27.08
N PRO A 414 -29.46 -17.97 27.02
CA PRO A 414 -29.52 -19.42 26.77
C PRO A 414 -29.11 -19.86 25.34
N TYR A 415 -28.36 -19.03 24.61
CA TYR A 415 -28.01 -19.20 23.21
C TYR A 415 -26.49 -19.29 23.02
N PHE A 416 -26.09 -19.81 21.87
CA PHE A 416 -24.71 -19.92 21.39
C PHE A 416 -24.56 -19.15 20.08
N ASP A 417 -23.32 -18.81 19.73
CA ASP A 417 -22.99 -18.19 18.44
C ASP A 417 -22.36 -19.20 17.49
N LEU A 418 -22.45 -18.92 16.19
CA LEU A 418 -21.86 -19.72 15.12
C LEU A 418 -20.96 -18.87 14.23
N ILE A 419 -19.69 -19.25 14.12
CA ILE A 419 -18.76 -18.70 13.12
C ILE A 419 -18.85 -19.56 11.87
N HIS A 420 -19.18 -18.94 10.75
CA HIS A 420 -19.34 -19.63 9.47
C HIS A 420 -18.06 -19.52 8.64
N ILE A 421 -17.56 -20.65 8.14
CA ILE A 421 -16.35 -20.71 7.33
C ILE A 421 -16.67 -21.43 6.03
N PRO A 422 -16.78 -20.72 4.90
CA PRO A 422 -16.84 -21.34 3.59
C PRO A 422 -15.51 -22.03 3.27
N ILE A 423 -15.56 -23.31 2.91
CA ILE A 423 -14.39 -24.14 2.57
C ILE A 423 -14.54 -24.67 1.15
N ARG A 424 -13.49 -24.53 0.32
CA ARG A 424 -13.40 -25.12 -1.03
C ARG A 424 -12.06 -25.82 -1.21
N ASN A 425 -12.05 -27.15 -1.27
CA ASN A 425 -10.84 -27.96 -1.53
C ASN A 425 -10.78 -28.41 -3.00
N HIS A 426 -10.76 -27.43 -3.90
CA HIS A 426 -10.50 -27.65 -5.33
C HIS A 426 -9.01 -27.49 -5.61
N ARG A 427 -8.49 -28.22 -6.61
CA ARG A 427 -7.09 -28.12 -7.01
C ARG A 427 -6.93 -27.93 -8.50
N VAL A 428 -6.01 -27.08 -8.90
CA VAL A 428 -5.57 -26.96 -10.29
C VAL A 428 -4.88 -28.26 -10.74
N PRO A 429 -4.86 -28.55 -12.06
CA PRO A 429 -4.06 -29.63 -12.61
C PRO A 429 -2.58 -29.51 -12.20
N THR A 430 -1.90 -30.64 -11.98
CA THR A 430 -0.51 -30.67 -11.50
C THR A 430 0.51 -30.09 -12.50
N ASN A 431 0.12 -29.88 -13.76
CA ASN A 431 0.92 -29.29 -14.82
C ASN A 431 0.60 -27.81 -15.06
N PHE A 432 -0.29 -27.22 -14.27
CA PHE A 432 -0.59 -25.79 -14.35
C PHE A 432 0.49 -24.99 -13.61
N THR A 433 1.04 -23.98 -14.28
CA THR A 433 1.88 -22.94 -13.70
C THR A 433 1.15 -21.61 -13.83
N GLY A 434 1.00 -20.85 -12.76
CA GLY A 434 0.25 -19.59 -12.77
C GLY A 434 -0.50 -19.32 -11.47
N PHE A 435 -1.51 -18.46 -11.52
CA PHE A 435 -2.26 -17.97 -10.37
C PHE A 435 -3.66 -18.59 -10.28
N PRO A 436 -3.92 -19.54 -9.37
CA PRO A 436 -5.27 -20.02 -9.11
C PRO A 436 -6.12 -18.97 -8.40
N GLU A 437 -7.38 -18.87 -8.78
CA GLU A 437 -8.39 -18.10 -8.07
C GLU A 437 -8.49 -18.52 -6.59
N SER A 438 -8.46 -17.54 -5.69
CA SER A 438 -8.73 -17.74 -4.27
C SER A 438 -9.55 -16.58 -3.71
N GLY A 439 -10.48 -16.88 -2.82
CA GLY A 439 -11.24 -15.83 -2.11
C GLY A 439 -12.07 -14.91 -3.01
N GLY A 440 -12.48 -15.36 -4.20
CA GLY A 440 -13.27 -14.57 -5.15
C GLY A 440 -12.45 -13.58 -6.01
N PHE A 441 -11.13 -13.74 -6.07
CA PHE A 441 -10.25 -12.90 -6.89
C PHE A 441 -9.00 -13.62 -7.39
N VAL A 442 -8.32 -12.98 -8.34
CA VAL A 442 -6.93 -13.27 -8.71
C VAL A 442 -6.14 -11.97 -8.62
N SER A 443 -5.04 -11.94 -7.88
CA SER A 443 -4.14 -10.78 -7.81
C SER A 443 -2.74 -11.17 -8.21
N MET A 444 -2.16 -10.42 -9.14
CA MET A 444 -0.86 -10.72 -9.76
C MET A 444 0.00 -9.47 -9.71
N GLU A 445 1.19 -9.56 -9.12
CA GLU A 445 2.17 -8.49 -9.21
C GLU A 445 2.81 -8.49 -10.60
N GLY A 446 3.03 -7.30 -11.17
CA GLY A 446 3.55 -7.13 -12.53
C GLY A 446 4.85 -7.89 -12.81
N PRO A 447 5.81 -7.97 -11.89
CA PRO A 447 7.03 -8.76 -12.08
C PRO A 447 6.84 -10.27 -12.24
N HIS A 448 5.68 -10.84 -11.86
CA HIS A 448 5.46 -12.29 -11.80
C HIS A 448 4.70 -12.85 -13.02
N PHE A 449 4.98 -12.31 -14.21
CA PHE A 449 4.52 -12.88 -15.48
C PHE A 449 5.21 -14.24 -15.75
N GLN A 450 4.53 -15.15 -16.45
CA GLN A 450 5.06 -16.46 -16.78
C GLN A 450 5.93 -16.42 -18.03
N ARG A 451 5.61 -15.54 -18.99
CA ARG A 451 6.32 -15.41 -20.27
C ARG A 451 6.40 -13.95 -20.72
N SER A 452 7.44 -13.62 -21.48
CA SER A 452 7.54 -12.34 -22.19
C SER A 452 8.14 -12.57 -23.57
N SER A 453 7.76 -11.71 -24.54
CA SER A 453 8.28 -11.75 -25.91
C SER A 453 9.82 -11.74 -25.95
N SER A 454 10.41 -12.51 -26.85
CA SER A 454 11.87 -12.70 -26.96
C SER A 454 12.53 -11.77 -27.99
N ASP A 455 12.11 -10.51 -28.03
CA ASP A 455 12.53 -9.55 -29.05
C ASP A 455 13.65 -8.60 -28.57
N THR A 456 14.08 -7.69 -29.45
CA THR A 456 15.00 -6.59 -29.14
C THR A 456 14.51 -5.69 -28.00
N VAL A 457 13.19 -5.64 -27.80
CA VAL A 457 12.51 -4.99 -26.70
C VAL A 457 11.60 -6.01 -26.03
N SER A 458 11.68 -6.11 -24.71
CA SER A 458 10.86 -7.05 -23.92
C SER A 458 10.54 -6.45 -22.56
N PHE A 459 9.50 -6.98 -21.91
CA PHE A 459 9.19 -6.61 -20.53
C PHE A 459 10.27 -7.14 -19.59
N LYS A 460 10.72 -6.29 -18.68
CA LYS A 460 11.70 -6.63 -17.63
C LYS A 460 11.18 -6.19 -16.28
N HIS A 461 11.57 -6.97 -15.28
CA HIS A 461 11.37 -6.63 -13.88
C HIS A 461 12.14 -5.35 -13.54
N ILE A 462 11.44 -4.42 -12.91
CA ILE A 462 11.95 -3.17 -12.35
C ILE A 462 11.86 -3.29 -10.84
N PRO A 463 12.94 -3.69 -10.14
CA PRO A 463 12.88 -3.96 -8.72
C PRO A 463 12.65 -2.67 -7.92
N TYR A 464 12.02 -2.81 -6.75
CA TYR A 464 11.78 -1.77 -5.76
C TYR A 464 10.85 -0.61 -6.17
N LEU A 465 10.58 -0.42 -7.46
CA LEU A 465 9.62 0.54 -7.96
C LEU A 465 8.20 -0.04 -7.87
N GLY A 466 7.53 0.14 -6.74
CA GLY A 466 6.15 -0.31 -6.56
C GLY A 466 5.54 0.24 -5.28
N SER A 467 4.33 0.76 -5.40
CA SER A 467 3.47 1.20 -4.30
C SER A 467 2.37 0.18 -3.98
N ARG A 468 1.97 -0.63 -4.96
CA ARG A 468 0.91 -1.68 -4.87
C ARG A 468 1.46 -3.10 -4.99
N ALA A 469 2.70 -3.23 -5.41
CA ALA A 469 3.42 -4.48 -5.55
C ALA A 469 4.76 -4.41 -4.83
N ARG A 470 5.01 -5.39 -3.96
CA ARG A 470 6.24 -5.42 -3.15
C ARG A 470 7.44 -5.86 -3.98
N SER A 471 7.23 -6.68 -5.01
CA SER A 471 8.27 -7.10 -5.95
C SER A 471 8.75 -5.96 -6.85
N GLY A 472 7.97 -4.90 -7.05
CA GLY A 472 8.30 -3.77 -7.91
C GLY A 472 7.32 -3.66 -9.09
N SER A 473 7.84 -3.27 -10.26
CA SER A 473 7.04 -3.08 -11.49
C SER A 473 7.59 -3.89 -12.65
N VAL A 474 6.85 -3.93 -13.75
CA VAL A 474 7.34 -4.41 -15.05
C VAL A 474 7.19 -3.32 -16.10
N ALA A 475 8.21 -3.15 -16.96
CA ALA A 475 8.22 -2.17 -18.04
C ALA A 475 9.08 -2.63 -19.23
N LEU A 476 8.88 -2.03 -20.40
CA LEU A 476 9.65 -2.36 -21.61
C LEU A 476 11.10 -1.91 -21.50
N ARG A 477 12.03 -2.79 -21.91
CA ARG A 477 13.47 -2.53 -21.93
C ARG A 477 14.16 -3.12 -23.16
N PRO A 478 15.32 -2.57 -23.55
CA PRO A 478 15.94 -1.37 -22.98
C PRO A 478 15.22 -0.08 -23.40
N TYR A 479 15.27 0.95 -22.55
CA TYR A 479 14.36 2.11 -22.62
C TYR A 479 14.47 2.88 -23.94
N VAL A 480 15.69 3.19 -24.38
CA VAL A 480 15.92 3.96 -25.62
C VAL A 480 15.39 3.21 -26.84
N GLN A 481 15.70 1.92 -26.98
CA GLN A 481 15.25 1.09 -28.09
C GLN A 481 13.73 0.93 -28.11
N ALA A 482 13.11 0.79 -26.94
CA ALA A 482 11.65 0.73 -26.82
C ALA A 482 10.95 2.02 -27.28
N ARG A 483 11.64 3.17 -27.26
CA ARG A 483 11.11 4.45 -27.79
C ARG A 483 11.34 4.65 -29.29
N GLU A 484 12.24 3.91 -29.92
CA GLU A 484 12.55 4.09 -31.34
C GLU A 484 11.42 3.63 -32.27
N SER A 485 10.60 2.66 -31.83
CA SER A 485 9.50 2.09 -32.61
C SER A 485 8.27 1.84 -31.75
N GLU A 486 7.22 2.64 -31.94
CA GLU A 486 5.92 2.41 -31.29
C GLU A 486 5.35 1.04 -31.66
N GLU A 487 5.52 0.60 -32.92
CA GLU A 487 5.05 -0.72 -33.37
C GLU A 487 5.81 -1.84 -32.67
N GLY A 488 7.13 -1.70 -32.50
CA GLY A 488 7.95 -2.67 -31.77
C GLY A 488 7.63 -2.71 -30.28
N ALA A 489 7.24 -1.57 -29.68
CA ALA A 489 6.75 -1.53 -28.31
C ALA A 489 5.41 -2.27 -28.17
N LYS A 490 4.47 -2.02 -29.09
CA LYS A 490 3.13 -2.64 -29.09
C LYS A 490 3.15 -4.15 -29.34
N SER A 491 4.16 -4.66 -30.05
CA SER A 491 4.29 -6.10 -30.30
C SER A 491 4.86 -6.87 -29.12
N ALA A 492 5.49 -6.20 -28.15
CA ALA A 492 6.04 -6.84 -26.97
C ALA A 492 4.94 -7.15 -25.94
N LEU A 493 4.98 -8.35 -25.36
CA LEU A 493 3.96 -8.87 -24.45
C LEU A 493 4.58 -9.39 -23.15
N ALA A 494 3.83 -9.25 -22.05
CA ALA A 494 4.03 -10.00 -20.82
C ALA A 494 2.75 -10.82 -20.56
N GLU A 495 2.90 -12.13 -20.41
CA GLU A 495 1.78 -13.07 -20.31
C GLU A 495 1.66 -13.63 -18.89
N TYR A 496 0.44 -13.58 -18.35
CA TYR A 496 0.09 -14.07 -17.02
C TYR A 496 -0.91 -15.21 -17.13
N ASP A 497 -0.56 -16.36 -16.57
CA ASP A 497 -1.42 -17.53 -16.51
C ASP A 497 -2.25 -17.50 -15.23
N PHE A 498 -3.57 -17.64 -15.35
CA PHE A 498 -4.46 -17.77 -14.20
C PHE A 498 -5.48 -18.89 -14.39
N TYR A 499 -6.06 -19.37 -13.29
CA TYR A 499 -7.00 -20.49 -13.31
C TYR A 499 -8.29 -20.14 -12.58
N LEU A 500 -9.43 -20.31 -13.25
CA LEU A 500 -10.77 -20.11 -12.69
C LEU A 500 -11.42 -21.44 -12.32
N PHE A 501 -11.94 -21.54 -11.10
CA PHE A 501 -12.59 -22.77 -10.63
C PHE A 501 -14.05 -22.89 -11.06
N ASN A 502 -14.67 -21.78 -11.47
CA ASN A 502 -16.03 -21.70 -11.98
C ASN A 502 -16.07 -20.72 -13.17
N SER A 503 -17.03 -20.88 -14.08
CA SER A 503 -17.32 -19.84 -15.07
C SER A 503 -17.81 -18.57 -14.38
N THR A 504 -17.44 -17.42 -14.90
CA THR A 504 -17.70 -16.10 -14.32
C THR A 504 -18.83 -15.38 -15.06
N LYS A 505 -19.42 -14.37 -14.42
CA LYS A 505 -20.15 -13.31 -15.14
C LYS A 505 -19.16 -12.26 -15.66
N SER A 506 -19.61 -11.20 -16.31
CA SER A 506 -18.71 -10.05 -16.47
C SER A 506 -18.24 -9.54 -15.11
N PHE A 507 -16.98 -9.13 -15.03
CA PHE A 507 -16.34 -8.72 -13.81
C PHE A 507 -15.40 -7.54 -14.07
N ASN A 508 -14.98 -6.86 -13.01
CA ASN A 508 -14.04 -5.75 -13.13
C ASN A 508 -12.60 -6.24 -12.94
N LEU A 509 -11.73 -5.83 -13.85
CA LEU A 509 -10.29 -5.98 -13.74
C LEU A 509 -9.68 -4.61 -13.47
N THR A 510 -8.87 -4.52 -12.41
CA THR A 510 -8.17 -3.31 -12.01
C THR A 510 -6.68 -3.46 -12.29
N VAL A 511 -6.08 -2.47 -12.96
CA VAL A 511 -4.62 -2.36 -13.09
C VAL A 511 -4.07 -1.15 -12.38
N TYR A 512 -2.93 -1.34 -11.73
CA TYR A 512 -2.15 -0.31 -11.05
C TYR A 512 -0.89 -0.04 -11.84
N ILE A 513 -0.72 1.21 -12.27
CA ILE A 513 0.39 1.66 -13.11
C ILE A 513 1.10 2.78 -12.37
N ASN A 514 2.41 2.69 -12.21
CA ASN A 514 3.19 3.66 -11.44
C ASN A 514 2.92 5.11 -11.89
N GLY A 515 2.87 6.06 -10.95
CA GLY A 515 2.61 7.47 -11.23
C GLY A 515 3.52 8.05 -12.32
N ALA A 516 2.92 8.55 -13.40
CA ALA A 516 3.61 9.15 -14.54
C ALA A 516 2.67 10.11 -15.28
N LEU A 517 3.24 11.00 -16.11
CA LEU A 517 2.50 11.90 -17.00
C LEU A 517 2.92 11.69 -18.46
N ASP A 518 2.10 12.17 -19.40
CA ASP A 518 2.40 12.11 -20.83
C ASP A 518 3.56 13.07 -21.16
N THR A 519 4.79 12.57 -21.06
CA THR A 519 6.00 13.39 -21.27
C THR A 519 6.27 13.76 -22.73
N ASP A 520 5.63 13.05 -23.68
CA ASP A 520 5.73 13.29 -25.12
C ASP A 520 4.35 13.56 -25.73
N PRO A 521 4.10 14.77 -26.27
CA PRO A 521 2.80 15.12 -26.84
C PRO A 521 2.46 14.31 -28.10
N ASN A 522 3.44 13.65 -28.73
CA ASN A 522 3.23 12.83 -29.92
C ASN A 522 3.12 11.33 -29.60
N LEU A 523 3.38 10.92 -28.36
CA LEU A 523 3.27 9.52 -27.93
C LEU A 523 2.62 9.45 -26.55
N PRO A 524 1.31 9.77 -26.45
CA PRO A 524 0.57 9.60 -25.21
C PRO A 524 0.57 8.13 -24.79
N MET A 525 0.68 7.87 -23.49
CA MET A 525 0.78 6.53 -22.94
C MET A 525 -0.51 5.74 -23.19
N LYS A 526 -0.35 4.51 -23.71
CA LYS A 526 -1.43 3.56 -23.95
C LYS A 526 -1.02 2.18 -23.47
N PHE A 527 -2.00 1.42 -23.03
CA PHE A 527 -1.85 0.02 -22.65
C PHE A 527 -2.97 -0.82 -23.28
N SER A 528 -2.74 -2.12 -23.36
CA SER A 528 -3.72 -3.12 -23.77
C SER A 528 -3.69 -4.29 -22.79
N LEU A 529 -4.87 -4.83 -22.54
CA LEU A 529 -5.10 -6.08 -21.83
C LEU A 529 -5.98 -6.95 -22.72
N SER A 530 -5.50 -8.13 -23.07
CA SER A 530 -6.24 -9.12 -23.85
C SER A 530 -6.21 -10.46 -23.12
N ILE A 531 -7.28 -11.23 -23.24
CA ILE A 531 -7.39 -12.55 -22.61
C ILE A 531 -7.61 -13.60 -23.71
N ASP A 532 -6.93 -14.73 -23.60
CA ASP A 532 -7.06 -15.90 -24.48
C ASP A 532 -6.87 -15.59 -25.98
N GLY A 533 -5.88 -14.76 -26.30
CA GLY A 533 -5.52 -14.42 -27.68
C GLY A 533 -6.50 -13.46 -28.38
N GLN A 534 -7.35 -12.77 -27.61
CA GLN A 534 -8.12 -11.62 -28.12
C GLN A 534 -7.18 -10.56 -28.75
N GLU A 535 -7.67 -9.85 -29.76
CA GLU A 535 -6.88 -8.77 -30.37
C GLU A 535 -6.59 -7.64 -29.36
N ALA A 536 -5.35 -7.16 -29.36
CA ALA A 536 -4.93 -6.08 -28.47
C ALA A 536 -5.70 -4.78 -28.78
N ASN A 537 -6.32 -4.20 -27.76
CA ASN A 537 -7.05 -2.94 -27.85
C ASN A 537 -6.37 -1.86 -26.98
N PHE A 538 -5.57 -1.02 -27.61
CA PHE A 538 -4.79 0.00 -26.92
C PHE A 538 -5.66 1.18 -26.47
N THR A 539 -5.82 1.32 -25.16
CA THR A 539 -6.54 2.41 -24.51
C THR A 539 -5.56 3.43 -23.94
N ARG A 540 -5.92 4.72 -24.01
CA ARG A 540 -5.11 5.79 -23.42
C ARG A 540 -5.11 5.68 -21.90
N LEU A 541 -3.92 5.75 -21.31
CA LEU A 541 -3.74 5.68 -19.86
C LEU A 541 -4.31 6.94 -19.19
N LEU A 542 -3.95 8.13 -19.67
CA LEU A 542 -4.33 9.41 -19.07
C LEU A 542 -5.40 10.09 -19.92
N ALA A 543 -6.45 10.62 -19.29
CA ALA A 543 -7.37 11.49 -20.01
C ALA A 543 -6.65 12.79 -20.43
N GLU A 544 -7.10 13.40 -21.53
CA GLU A 544 -6.56 14.69 -21.94
C GLU A 544 -6.97 15.78 -20.93
N PRO A 545 -6.03 16.65 -20.53
CA PRO A 545 -6.36 17.81 -19.72
C PRO A 545 -7.25 18.79 -20.51
N GLU A 546 -8.02 19.60 -19.79
CA GLU A 546 -8.89 20.63 -20.40
C GLU A 546 -8.07 21.73 -21.09
N GLU A 547 -6.97 22.15 -20.46
CA GLU A 547 -6.03 23.13 -21.01
C GLU A 547 -4.62 22.54 -21.17
N ALA A 548 -3.90 23.00 -22.19
CA ALA A 548 -2.53 22.56 -22.43
C ALA A 548 -1.60 23.06 -21.31
N GLY A 549 -0.95 22.13 -20.61
CA GLY A 549 -0.09 22.41 -19.47
C GLY A 549 -0.71 22.09 -18.11
N ASP A 550 -1.99 21.74 -18.07
CA ASP A 550 -2.64 21.25 -16.86
C ASP A 550 -2.37 19.76 -16.62
N THR A 551 -2.56 19.34 -15.36
CA THR A 551 -2.56 17.94 -14.97
C THR A 551 -3.81 17.22 -15.47
N PRO A 552 -3.74 15.92 -15.82
CA PRO A 552 -4.88 15.18 -16.35
C PRO A 552 -6.01 15.02 -15.32
N PRO A 553 -7.26 14.81 -15.76
CA PRO A 553 -8.37 14.47 -14.87
C PRO A 553 -8.04 13.28 -13.95
N GLY A 554 -8.38 13.41 -12.66
CA GLY A 554 -8.08 12.41 -11.62
C GLY A 554 -6.65 12.48 -11.06
N TRP A 555 -5.85 13.47 -11.45
CA TRP A 555 -4.47 13.64 -10.95
C TRP A 555 -4.42 13.87 -9.44
N THR A 556 -5.32 14.68 -8.88
CA THR A 556 -5.37 15.00 -7.44
C THR A 556 -5.40 13.75 -6.57
N GLU A 557 -6.20 12.76 -6.95
CA GLU A 557 -6.31 11.48 -6.24
C GLU A 557 -5.10 10.59 -6.53
N ALA A 558 -4.76 10.41 -7.82
CA ALA A 558 -3.68 9.51 -8.24
C ALA A 558 -2.29 9.93 -7.72
N VAL A 559 -2.03 11.23 -7.58
CA VAL A 559 -0.73 11.75 -7.14
C VAL A 559 -0.47 11.49 -5.66
N ALA A 560 -1.53 11.53 -4.84
CA ALA A 560 -1.47 11.14 -3.44
C ALA A 560 -1.24 9.65 -3.29
N ASP A 561 -1.85 8.87 -4.19
CA ASP A 561 -1.80 7.42 -4.22
C ASP A 561 -0.51 6.86 -4.85
N GLN A 562 0.28 7.73 -5.52
CA GLN A 562 1.51 7.42 -6.25
C GLN A 562 1.32 6.46 -7.44
N VAL A 563 0.08 6.24 -7.86
CA VAL A 563 -0.29 5.24 -8.87
C VAL A 563 -1.53 5.68 -9.64
N TRP A 564 -1.60 5.28 -10.92
CA TRP A 564 -2.80 5.36 -11.73
C TRP A 564 -3.55 4.03 -11.67
N THR A 565 -4.81 4.08 -11.26
CA THR A 565 -5.71 2.92 -11.20
C THR A 565 -6.65 2.94 -12.41
N ARG A 566 -6.75 1.83 -13.14
CA ARG A 566 -7.69 1.69 -14.27
C ARG A 566 -8.54 0.45 -14.13
N ASP A 567 -9.85 0.67 -14.15
CA ASP A 567 -10.88 -0.36 -14.09
C ASP A 567 -11.40 -0.67 -15.49
N ILE A 568 -11.51 -1.96 -15.79
CA ILE A 568 -11.82 -2.48 -17.12
C ILE A 568 -12.82 -3.60 -16.95
N GLU A 569 -13.97 -3.49 -17.60
CA GLU A 569 -14.96 -4.56 -17.61
C GLU A 569 -14.48 -5.69 -18.52
N ILE A 570 -14.35 -6.88 -17.95
CA ILE A 570 -14.02 -8.11 -18.66
C ILE A 570 -15.30 -8.92 -18.84
N ALA A 571 -15.49 -9.44 -20.05
CA ALA A 571 -16.61 -10.32 -20.36
C ALA A 571 -16.53 -11.63 -19.57
N ALA A 572 -17.64 -12.36 -19.50
CA ALA A 572 -17.67 -13.67 -18.86
C ALA A 572 -16.58 -14.60 -19.42
N LEU A 573 -15.84 -15.23 -18.52
CA LEU A 573 -14.84 -16.26 -18.82
C LEU A 573 -15.35 -17.63 -18.38
N GLU A 574 -14.99 -18.66 -19.13
CA GLU A 574 -15.32 -20.04 -18.78
C GLU A 574 -14.47 -20.56 -17.61
N GLN A 575 -14.86 -21.69 -17.03
CA GLN A 575 -14.01 -22.39 -16.08
C GLN A 575 -12.75 -22.94 -16.78
N GLY A 576 -11.58 -22.77 -16.19
CA GLY A 576 -10.33 -23.36 -16.68
C GLY A 576 -9.11 -22.43 -16.63
N PRO A 577 -8.02 -22.81 -17.33
CA PRO A 577 -6.85 -21.95 -17.47
C PRO A 577 -7.09 -20.84 -18.50
N HIS A 578 -6.55 -19.67 -18.22
CA HIS A 578 -6.59 -18.49 -19.08
C HIS A 578 -5.22 -17.83 -19.15
N ILE A 579 -5.00 -17.08 -20.23
CA ILE A 579 -3.79 -16.27 -20.41
C ILE A 579 -4.20 -14.82 -20.57
N LEU A 580 -3.63 -13.94 -19.74
CA LEU A 580 -3.76 -12.50 -19.85
C LEU A 580 -2.47 -11.92 -20.44
N ASP A 581 -2.62 -11.17 -21.53
CA ASP A 581 -1.52 -10.48 -22.19
C ASP A 581 -1.53 -8.99 -21.81
N TRP A 582 -0.38 -8.49 -21.37
CA TRP A 582 -0.13 -7.08 -21.12
C TRP A 582 0.77 -6.49 -22.21
N ALA A 583 0.33 -5.39 -22.83
CA ALA A 583 1.09 -4.68 -23.86
C ALA A 583 1.02 -3.17 -23.65
N VAL A 584 2.04 -2.44 -24.09
CA VAL A 584 2.10 -0.96 -23.98
C VAL A 584 2.68 -0.36 -25.25
N ASN A 585 2.37 0.90 -25.55
CA ASN A 585 2.95 1.59 -26.72
C ASN A 585 4.27 2.30 -26.41
N SER A 586 4.71 2.30 -25.15
CA SER A 586 5.79 3.17 -24.67
C SER A 586 6.46 2.60 -23.41
N PRO A 587 7.79 2.74 -23.23
CA PRO A 587 8.50 2.25 -22.04
C PRO A 587 8.27 3.07 -20.75
N GLU A 588 7.48 4.14 -20.82
CA GLU A 588 7.04 4.98 -19.69
C GLU A 588 5.93 4.34 -18.85
N VAL A 589 5.32 3.26 -19.35
CA VAL A 589 4.24 2.56 -18.65
C VAL A 589 4.84 1.44 -17.81
N TYR A 590 4.72 1.56 -16.49
CA TYR A 590 5.23 0.61 -15.51
C TYR A 590 4.04 -0.02 -14.78
N LEU A 591 3.80 -1.31 -15.04
CA LEU A 591 2.73 -2.05 -14.41
C LEU A 591 3.19 -2.54 -13.03
N GLU A 592 2.45 -2.19 -11.98
CA GLU A 592 2.70 -2.65 -10.62
C GLU A 592 1.89 -3.92 -10.32
N LYS A 593 0.58 -3.91 -10.58
CA LYS A 593 -0.31 -4.99 -10.14
C LYS A 593 -1.56 -5.10 -11.02
N ILE A 594 -2.05 -6.31 -11.19
CA ILE A 594 -3.32 -6.65 -11.84
C ILE A 594 -4.22 -7.35 -10.81
N ILE A 595 -5.50 -6.97 -10.75
CA ILE A 595 -6.51 -7.64 -9.92
C ILE A 595 -7.72 -7.99 -10.79
N LEU A 596 -8.14 -9.25 -10.74
CA LEU A 596 -9.42 -9.71 -11.26
C LEU A 596 -10.37 -9.89 -10.08
N ALA A 597 -11.39 -9.04 -9.98
CA ALA A 597 -12.37 -9.07 -8.89
C ALA A 597 -13.62 -9.86 -9.31
N LEU A 598 -13.61 -11.17 -9.09
CA LEU A 598 -14.57 -12.10 -9.68
C LEU A 598 -15.93 -12.11 -8.94
N GLU A 599 -15.94 -11.79 -7.64
CA GLU A 599 -17.13 -11.86 -6.78
C GLU A 599 -17.51 -10.51 -6.13
N GLY A 600 -17.32 -9.40 -6.84
CA GLY A 600 -17.70 -8.05 -6.38
C GLY A 600 -16.48 -7.17 -6.08
N GLN A 601 -16.69 -6.08 -5.34
CA GLN A 601 -15.62 -5.11 -5.05
C GLN A 601 -14.70 -5.58 -3.91
N LEU A 602 -13.40 -5.29 -4.04
CA LEU A 602 -12.35 -5.64 -3.09
C LEU A 602 -11.77 -4.38 -2.45
N ASP A 603 -12.56 -3.72 -1.60
CA ASP A 603 -12.23 -2.41 -1.04
C ASP A 603 -10.95 -2.45 -0.19
N SER A 604 -9.84 -1.96 -0.74
CA SER A 604 -8.55 -1.84 -0.08
C SER A 604 -7.68 -0.85 -0.84
N TYR A 605 -6.74 -0.22 -0.17
CA TYR A 605 -5.91 0.84 -0.76
C TYR A 605 -4.76 0.29 -1.61
N LEU A 606 -4.12 -0.77 -1.13
CA LEU A 606 -3.02 -1.50 -1.77
C LEU A 606 -3.50 -2.63 -2.70
N GLY A 607 -4.81 -2.89 -2.70
CA GLY A 607 -5.38 -4.10 -3.29
C GLY A 607 -5.18 -5.33 -2.39
N PRO A 608 -5.80 -6.47 -2.73
CA PRO A 608 -5.54 -7.73 -2.07
C PRO A 608 -4.06 -8.14 -2.21
N PRO A 609 -3.54 -8.95 -1.29
CA PRO A 609 -2.26 -9.62 -1.47
C PRO A 609 -2.24 -10.46 -2.74
N GLU A 610 -1.04 -10.69 -3.27
CA GLU A 610 -0.87 -11.56 -4.43
C GLU A 610 -1.45 -12.95 -4.18
N SER A 611 -2.16 -13.49 -5.17
CA SER A 611 -2.65 -14.87 -5.17
C SER A 611 -1.46 -15.83 -5.19
N ALA A 612 -1.65 -17.05 -4.69
CA ALA A 612 -0.59 -18.04 -4.72
C ALA A 612 -0.13 -18.31 -6.17
N LEU A 613 1.17 -18.17 -6.44
CA LEU A 613 1.78 -18.63 -7.67
C LEU A 613 2.14 -20.12 -7.51
N VAL A 614 1.62 -20.97 -8.38
CA VAL A 614 1.88 -22.42 -8.38
C VAL A 614 2.61 -22.86 -9.64
N GLY A 615 3.24 -24.04 -9.57
CA GLY A 615 4.13 -24.55 -10.62
C GLY A 615 5.47 -23.85 -10.61
#